data_AF-A0A8T4YE80-F1
#
_entry.id   AF-A0A8T4YE80-F1
#
_cell.length_a   1.000
_cell.length_b   1.000
_cell.length_c   1.000
_cell.angle_alpha   90.00
_cell.angle_beta   90.00
_cell.angle_gamma   90.00
#
_symmetry.space_group_name_H-M   'P 1'
#
loop_
_entity.id
_entity.type
_entity.pdbx_description
1 polymer ?
#
loop_
_entity_poly.entity_id
_entity_poly.type
_entity_poly.pdbx_seq_one_letter_code
_entity_poly.pdbx_strand_id
1 'polypeptide(L)' 'HVSPLARAAFEITVSSIIDAAVRGVEDTLKGVTENIIAGQDMKVGTGIVDIYMTPNPPSRGE' A
#
# COMPACT_ATOMS: atom_id res chain seq x y z
N HIS A 1 11.72 -8.98 6.72
CA HIS A 1 10.57 -9.58 7.42
C HIS A 1 9.47 -9.86 6.41
N VAL A 2 8.84 -11.03 6.47
CA VAL A 2 7.70 -11.37 5.61
C VAL A 2 6.45 -10.71 6.18
N SER A 3 5.69 -10.00 5.36
CA SER A 3 4.43 -9.36 5.75
C SER A 3 3.42 -10.42 6.24
N PRO A 4 2.85 -10.28 7.46
CA PRO A 4 1.79 -11.16 7.93
C PRO A 4 0.57 -11.20 7.00
N LEU A 5 0.21 -10.05 6.41
CA LEU A 5 -0.90 -9.95 5.46
C LEU A 5 -0.59 -10.69 4.16
N ALA A 6 0.61 -10.52 3.62
CA ALA A 6 1.05 -11.24 2.43
C ALA A 6 1.07 -12.76 2.66
N ARG A 7 1.53 -13.23 3.83
CA ARG A 7 1.53 -14.65 4.19
C ARG A 7 0.10 -15.20 4.36
N ALA A 8 -0.76 -14.45 5.05
CA ALA A 8 -2.15 -14.82 5.29
C ALA A 8 -2.98 -14.90 4.00
N ALA A 9 -2.63 -14.11 2.97
CA ALA A 9 -3.28 -14.09 1.66
C ALA A 9 -2.87 -15.25 0.75
N PHE A 10 -1.73 -15.93 1.01
CA PHE A 10 -1.22 -16.99 0.15
C PHE A 10 -1.30 -18.39 0.78
N GLU A 11 -1.04 -18.53 2.08
CA GLU A 11 -0.96 -19.83 2.76
C GLU A 11 -2.23 -20.14 3.59
N ILE A 12 -2.21 -19.85 4.89
CA ILE A 12 -3.30 -20.06 5.86
C ILE A 12 -3.61 -18.73 6.54
N THR A 13 -4.84 -18.25 6.41
CA THR A 13 -5.24 -16.89 6.83
C THR A 13 -5.30 -16.73 8.36
N VAL A 14 -6.18 -17.47 9.04
CA VAL A 14 -6.48 -17.24 10.46
C VAL A 14 -5.26 -17.51 11.35
N SER A 15 -4.59 -18.65 11.17
CA SER A 15 -3.40 -19.00 11.96
C SER A 15 -2.28 -17.98 11.78
N SER A 16 -2.05 -17.51 10.55
CA SER A 16 -1.00 -16.52 10.27
C SER A 16 -1.23 -15.20 10.98
N ILE A 17 -2.49 -14.74 11.05
CA ILE A 17 -2.85 -13.49 11.74
C ILE A 17 -2.73 -13.64 13.25
N ILE A 18 -3.24 -14.74 13.82
CA ILE A 18 -3.15 -14.98 15.28
C ILE A 18 -1.68 -15.06 15.71
N ASP A 19 -0.85 -15.80 14.98
CA ASP A 19 0.57 -15.94 15.31
C ASP A 19 1.32 -14.60 15.24
N ALA A 20 0.97 -13.76 14.25
CA ALA A 20 1.53 -12.42 14.14
C ALA A 20 1.11 -11.51 15.30
N ALA A 21 -0.17 -11.56 15.69
CA ALA A 21 -0.71 -10.77 16.80
C ALA A 21 -0.08 -11.16 18.15
N VAL A 22 0.04 -12.47 18.43
CA VAL A 22 0.66 -12.97 19.67
C VAL A 22 2.13 -12.55 19.78
N ARG A 23 2.85 -12.50 18.65
CA ARG A 23 4.25 -12.10 18.59
C ARG A 23 4.46 -10.59 18.50
N GLY A 24 3.39 -9.79 18.41
CA GLY A 24 3.46 -8.34 18.21
C GLY A 24 4.14 -7.96 16.89
N VAL A 25 3.96 -8.76 15.83
CA VAL A 25 4.57 -8.48 14.52
C VAL A 25 3.81 -7.36 13.83
N GLU A 26 4.54 -6.30 13.47
CA GLU A 26 4.01 -5.20 12.67
C GLU A 26 4.20 -5.46 11.17
N ASP A 27 3.18 -5.10 10.39
CA ASP A 27 3.27 -5.09 8.94
C ASP A 27 3.58 -3.68 8.45
N THR A 28 4.73 -3.52 7.79
CA THR A 28 5.20 -2.20 7.33
C THR A 28 4.58 -1.74 6.00
N LEU A 29 3.69 -2.54 5.39
CA LEU A 29 2.98 -2.18 4.16
C LEU A 29 3.91 -1.75 3.01
N LYS A 30 4.96 -2.53 2.75
CA LYS A 30 5.98 -2.19 1.72
C LYS A 30 5.80 -2.94 0.41
N GLY A 31 5.17 -4.10 0.44
CA GLY A 31 4.86 -4.95 -0.69
C GLY A 31 3.51 -4.63 -1.32
N VAL A 32 3.33 -5.14 -2.54
CA VAL A 32 2.14 -4.85 -3.35
C VAL A 32 0.88 -5.45 -2.74
N THR A 33 0.95 -6.70 -2.28
CA THR A 33 -0.21 -7.44 -1.73
C THR A 33 -0.81 -6.74 -0.54
N GLU A 34 0.00 -6.38 0.45
CA GLU A 34 -0.48 -5.76 1.67
C GLU A 34 -0.97 -4.33 1.46
N ASN A 35 -0.38 -3.57 0.53
CA ASN A 35 -0.91 -2.26 0.13
C ASN A 35 -2.30 -2.38 -0.53
N ILE A 36 -2.51 -3.38 -1.40
CA ILE A 36 -3.82 -3.63 -2.02
C ILE A 36 -4.86 -3.99 -0.94
N ILE A 37 -4.52 -4.87 0.00
CA ILE A 37 -5.42 -5.24 1.10
C ILE A 37 -5.78 -4.02 1.95
N ALA A 38 -4.83 -3.13 2.20
CA ALA A 38 -5.04 -1.88 2.94
C ALA A 38 -5.73 -0.77 2.13
N GLY A 39 -5.95 -0.96 0.81
CA GLY A 39 -6.53 0.04 -0.08
C GLY A 39 -5.60 1.22 -0.37
N GLN A 40 -4.29 1.06 -0.22
CA GLN A 40 -3.28 2.07 -0.51
C GLN A 40 -2.74 1.93 -1.94
N ASP A 41 -2.28 3.06 -2.51
CA ASP A 41 -1.61 3.06 -3.81
C ASP A 41 -0.31 2.25 -3.77
N MET A 42 -0.19 1.27 -4.66
CA MET A 42 1.01 0.44 -4.76
C MET A 42 2.17 1.19 -5.43
N LYS A 43 3.39 1.02 -4.90
CA LYS A 43 4.62 1.65 -5.43
C LYS A 43 5.20 0.88 -6.63
N VAL A 44 4.35 0.54 -7.61
CA VAL A 44 4.74 -0.09 -8.88
C VAL A 44 3.90 0.49 -10.03
N GLY A 45 4.41 0.41 -11.26
CA GLY A 45 3.71 0.93 -12.44
C GLY A 45 3.48 2.43 -12.33
N THR A 46 2.23 2.88 -12.47
CA THR A 46 1.86 4.30 -12.38
C THR A 46 2.01 4.89 -10.97
N GLY A 47 2.06 4.05 -9.93
CA GLY A 47 2.21 4.52 -8.54
C GLY A 47 3.65 4.90 -8.14
N ILE A 48 4.61 4.87 -9.09
CA ILE A 48 6.00 5.31 -8.86
C ILE A 48 6.21 6.80 -9.16
N VAL A 49 5.23 7.47 -9.79
CA VAL A 49 5.34 8.88 -10.18
C VAL A 49 4.34 9.73 -9.40
N ASP A 50 4.79 10.91 -8.99
CA ASP A 50 3.93 11.95 -8.45
C ASP A 50 3.67 12.99 -9.54
N ILE A 51 2.40 13.33 -9.77
CA ILE A 51 1.98 14.29 -10.79
C ILE A 51 1.79 15.66 -10.14
N TYR A 52 2.45 16.67 -10.68
CA TYR A 52 2.32 18.06 -10.24
C TYR A 52 1.70 18.90 -11.37
N MET A 53 0.79 19.80 -11.01
CA MET A 53 0.18 20.74 -11.93
C MET A 53 0.41 22.17 -11.46
N THR A 54 0.94 23.02 -12.36
CA THR A 54 1.01 24.46 -12.14
C THR A 54 -0.22 25.12 -12.76
N PRO A 55 -1.10 25.76 -11.97
CA PRO A 55 -2.26 26.45 -12.53
C PRO A 55 -1.80 27.65 -13.36
N ASN A 56 -2.31 27.77 -14.59
CA ASN A 56 -2.04 28.93 -15.43
C ASN A 56 -2.90 30.11 -14.93
N PRO A 57 -2.32 31.30 -14.67
CA PRO A 57 -3.14 32.46 -14.31
C PRO A 57 -4.16 32.76 -15.41
N PRO A 58 -5.38 33.19 -15.05
CA PRO A 58 -6.42 33.46 -16.02
C PRO A 58 -5.92 34.51 -17.02
N SER A 59 -6.07 34.22 -18.32
CA SER A 59 -5.84 35.19 -19.39
C SER A 59 -6.79 36.37 -19.17
N ARG A 60 -6.22 37.54 -18.83
CA ARG A 60 -6.98 38.78 -18.67
C ARG A 60 -7.75 39.04 -19.97
N GLY A 61 -9.05 39.27 -19.84
CA GLY A 61 -10.06 39.18 -20.90
C GLY A 61 -9.74 39.87 -22.22
N GLU A 62 -10.33 39.30 -23.27
CA GLU A 62 -10.81 40.07 -24.44
C GLU A 62 -12.09 40.83 -24.07
#